data_AF-A0A5K1JT46-F1
#
_entry.id   AF-A0A5K1JT46-F1
#
_cell.length_a   1.000
_cell.length_b   1.000
_cell.length_c   1.000
_cell.angle_alpha   90.00
_cell.angle_beta   90.00
_cell.angle_gamma   90.00
#
_symmetry.space_group_name_H-M   'P 1'
#
loop_
_entity.id
_entity.type
_entity.pdbx_description
1 polymer ?
#
loop_
_entity_poly.entity_id
_entity_poly.type
_entity_poly.pdbx_seq_one_letter_code
_entity_poly.pdbx_strand_id
1 'polypeptide(L)'
;MQYCGRKLLRFIVLKYSGKAKHVITYPISHGNYLNLVAFVTIPNAEGTIYPHKWVIDAKKEDAMSAYSGWEPEVAQMLSCAEKPTIWAIHVIEDLPYTVHGRVAIMGDAVHAMTTHFGAGGGQAIEVRAPSP
;
A
#
# COMPACT_ATOMS: atom_id res chain seq x y z
N MET A 1 7.98 -2.48 -14.48
CA MET A 1 9.36 -2.02 -14.23
C MET A 1 10.33 -3.20 -14.32
N GLN A 2 11.02 -3.34 -15.44
CA GLN A 2 11.88 -4.49 -15.72
C GLN A 2 13.12 -4.46 -14.81
N TYR A 3 13.38 -5.55 -14.09
CA TYR A 3 14.38 -5.53 -13.02
C TYR A 3 15.81 -5.77 -13.53
N CYS A 4 16.76 -4.93 -13.12
CA CYS A 4 18.15 -4.88 -13.59
C CYS A 4 19.17 -5.38 -12.53
N GLY A 5 18.80 -6.35 -11.68
CA GLY A 5 19.62 -6.79 -10.53
C GLY A 5 19.42 -8.25 -10.08
N ARG A 6 20.21 -8.70 -9.08
CA ARG A 6 20.48 -10.08 -8.60
C ARG A 6 19.35 -11.13 -8.74
N LYS A 7 19.75 -12.36 -9.11
CA LYS A 7 18.91 -13.56 -9.34
C LYS A 7 17.94 -13.93 -8.20
N LEU A 8 18.23 -13.53 -6.96
CA LEU A 8 17.49 -13.94 -5.76
C LEU A 8 16.11 -13.27 -5.63
N LEU A 9 15.99 -12.02 -6.09
CA LEU A 9 14.75 -11.24 -6.00
C LEU A 9 13.64 -11.73 -6.93
N ARG A 10 13.97 -12.62 -7.86
CA ARG A 10 13.03 -13.18 -8.83
C ARG A 10 11.99 -14.12 -8.20
N PHE A 11 12.24 -14.60 -6.98
CA PHE A 11 11.42 -15.65 -6.36
C PHE A 11 10.99 -15.36 -4.91
N ILE A 12 11.36 -14.21 -4.34
CA ILE A 12 11.21 -13.96 -2.90
C ILE A 12 10.44 -12.65 -2.69
N VAL A 13 9.53 -12.67 -1.71
CA VAL A 13 8.88 -11.47 -1.17
C VAL A 13 9.78 -10.87 -0.10
N LEU A 14 10.09 -9.58 -0.19
CA LEU A 14 10.91 -8.89 0.80
C LEU A 14 10.15 -7.74 1.44
N LYS A 15 10.42 -7.54 2.74
CA LYS A 15 9.96 -6.40 3.53
C LYS A 15 11.15 -5.76 4.24
N TYR A 16 11.46 -4.52 3.87
CA TYR A 16 12.44 -3.69 4.55
C TYR A 16 11.70 -2.79 5.53
N SER A 17 12.11 -2.79 6.81
CA SER A 17 11.46 -2.01 7.86
C SER A 17 12.41 -0.96 8.41
N GLY A 18 11.91 0.26 8.62
CA GLY A 18 12.64 1.34 9.24
C GLY A 18 11.72 2.25 10.05
N LYS A 19 12.29 3.30 10.63
CA LYS A 19 11.50 4.22 11.47
C LYS A 19 10.48 4.99 10.62
N ALA A 20 9.20 4.78 10.93
CA ALA A 20 8.05 5.40 10.23
C ALA A 20 8.01 5.16 8.72
N LYS A 21 8.74 4.15 8.21
CA LYS A 21 8.84 3.84 6.78
C LYS A 21 9.05 2.36 6.59
N HIS A 22 8.53 1.79 5.52
CA HIS A 22 8.83 0.41 5.14
C HIS A 22 8.61 0.21 3.64
N VAL A 23 9.28 -0.78 3.08
CA VAL A 23 9.18 -1.13 1.66
C VAL A 23 8.81 -2.59 1.54
N ILE A 24 7.83 -2.89 0.69
CA ILE A 24 7.43 -4.23 0.32
C ILE A 24 7.70 -4.40 -1.18
N THR A 25 8.32 -5.52 -1.53
CA THR A 25 8.55 -5.87 -2.94
C THR A 25 8.30 -7.36 -3.17
N TYR A 26 7.74 -7.67 -4.34
CA TYR A 26 7.50 -9.04 -4.75
C TYR A 26 7.51 -9.20 -6.28
N PRO A 27 7.95 -10.37 -6.80
CA PRO A 27 7.93 -10.64 -8.22
C PRO A 27 6.51 -10.79 -8.74
N ILE A 28 6.26 -10.22 -9.91
CA ILE A 28 5.03 -10.39 -10.70
C ILE A 28 5.41 -10.82 -12.12
N SER A 29 4.43 -11.27 -12.91
CA SER A 29 4.65 -11.66 -14.31
C SER A 29 5.80 -12.67 -14.47
N HIS A 30 5.74 -13.78 -13.73
CA HIS A 30 6.78 -14.84 -13.73
C HIS A 30 8.19 -14.34 -13.38
N GLY A 31 8.26 -13.30 -12.54
CA GLY A 31 9.51 -12.71 -12.07
C GLY A 31 10.20 -11.80 -13.08
N ASN A 32 9.50 -11.38 -14.15
CA ASN A 32 10.03 -10.41 -15.11
C ASN A 32 9.93 -8.97 -14.59
N TYR A 33 9.03 -8.73 -13.66
CA TYR A 33 8.80 -7.43 -13.04
C TYR A 33 8.78 -7.57 -11.52
N LEU A 34 9.22 -6.53 -10.83
CA LEU A 34 8.99 -6.39 -9.39
C LEU A 34 7.86 -5.37 -9.18
N ASN A 35 6.89 -5.73 -8.34
CA ASN A 35 6.01 -4.74 -7.75
C ASN A 35 6.71 -4.16 -6.53
N LEU A 36 6.76 -2.83 -6.43
CA LEU A 36 7.43 -2.11 -5.35
C LEU A 36 6.43 -1.15 -4.71
N VAL A 37 6.22 -1.30 -3.40
CA VAL A 37 5.38 -0.41 -2.61
C VAL A 37 6.19 0.14 -1.45
N ALA A 38 6.32 1.47 -1.41
CA ALA A 38 7.19 2.16 -0.47
C ALA A 38 6.33 3.10 0.40
N PHE A 39 6.22 2.78 1.68
CA PHE A 39 5.37 3.47 2.65
C PHE A 39 6.16 4.50 3.46
N VAL A 40 5.62 5.72 3.55
CA VAL A 40 6.06 6.75 4.49
C VAL A 40 4.91 7.13 5.40
N THR A 41 5.09 6.92 6.70
CA THR A 41 4.13 7.31 7.72
C THR A 41 4.41 8.74 8.16
N ILE A 42 3.38 9.58 8.13
CA ILE A 42 3.42 10.94 8.69
C ILE A 42 2.82 10.85 10.10
N PRO A 43 3.62 11.04 11.16
CA PRO A 43 3.10 10.98 12.53
C PRO A 43 1.97 11.99 12.73
N ASN A 44 0.92 11.59 13.47
CA ASN A 44 -0.24 12.42 13.81
C ASN A 44 -1.09 12.90 12.62
N ALA A 45 -0.90 12.33 11.42
CA ALA A 45 -1.73 12.64 10.26
C ALA A 45 -3.00 11.77 10.18
N GLU A 46 -3.08 10.69 10.96
CA GLU A 46 -4.26 9.83 11.03
C GLU A 46 -5.48 10.62 11.54
N GLY A 47 -6.64 10.43 10.90
CA GLY A 47 -7.87 11.17 11.20
C GLY A 47 -7.89 12.63 10.72
N THR A 48 -6.81 13.13 10.12
CA THR A 48 -6.77 14.51 9.58
C THR A 48 -7.32 14.58 8.15
N ILE A 49 -7.79 15.76 7.75
CA ILE A 49 -8.26 16.00 6.38
C ILE A 49 -7.05 16.06 5.45
N TYR A 50 -7.03 15.20 4.43
CA TYR A 50 -6.05 15.26 3.35
C TYR A 50 -6.56 16.17 2.21
N PRO A 51 -5.95 17.35 1.96
CA PRO A 51 -6.51 18.36 1.07
C PRO A 51 -6.17 18.15 -0.41
N HIS A 52 -5.37 17.14 -0.74
CA HIS A 52 -4.88 16.89 -2.10
C HIS A 52 -5.57 15.69 -2.75
N LYS A 53 -5.33 15.49 -4.06
CA LYS A 53 -5.78 14.28 -4.76
C LYS A 53 -5.20 13.03 -4.09
N TRP A 54 -6.00 11.98 -3.97
CA TRP A 54 -5.58 10.74 -3.32
C TRP A 54 -4.43 10.03 -4.03
N VAL A 55 -4.31 10.24 -5.35
CA VAL A 55 -3.21 9.75 -6.16
C VAL A 55 -2.63 10.90 -6.97
N ILE A 56 -1.31 11.06 -6.91
CA ILE A 56 -0.56 12.04 -7.70
C ILE A 56 0.67 11.38 -8.31
N ASP A 57 1.12 11.93 -9.44
CA ASP A 57 2.42 11.58 -10.01
C ASP A 57 3.52 12.02 -9.05
N ALA A 58 4.52 11.16 -8.87
CA ALA A 58 5.66 11.41 -8.02
C ALA A 58 6.91 11.58 -8.86
N LYS A 59 7.83 12.42 -8.38
CA LYS A 59 9.19 12.44 -8.92
C LYS A 59 9.97 11.29 -8.31
N LYS A 60 10.77 10.62 -9.13
CA LYS A 60 11.68 9.56 -8.68
C LYS A 60 12.63 10.08 -7.60
N GLU A 61 13.09 11.32 -7.76
CA GLU A 61 14.03 11.99 -6.86
C GLU A 61 13.43 12.16 -5.46
N ASP A 62 12.14 12.48 -5.36
CA ASP A 62 11.44 12.63 -4.07
C ASP A 62 11.35 11.28 -3.35
N ALA A 63 11.05 10.20 -4.10
CA ALA A 63 11.04 8.84 -3.56
C ALA A 63 12.45 8.42 -3.10
N MET A 64 13.48 8.66 -3.91
CA MET A 64 14.87 8.33 -3.53
C MET A 64 15.33 9.12 -2.29
N SER A 65 14.99 10.41 -2.21
CA SER A 65 15.28 11.26 -1.05
C SER A 65 14.61 10.75 0.22
N ALA A 66 13.35 10.31 0.11
CA ALA A 66 12.60 9.74 1.24
C ALA A 66 13.26 8.48 1.83
N TYR A 67 14.03 7.73 1.06
CA TYR A 67 14.75 6.52 1.51
C TYR A 67 16.27 6.71 1.55
N SER A 68 16.75 7.95 1.65
CA SER A 68 18.18 8.21 1.83
C SER A 68 18.74 7.52 3.09
N GLY A 69 19.91 6.89 2.95
CA GLY A 69 20.55 6.13 4.03
C GLY A 69 20.01 4.71 4.25
N TRP A 70 19.04 4.26 3.45
CA TRP A 70 18.61 2.85 3.44
C TRP A 70 19.58 1.97 2.66
N GLU A 71 19.38 0.66 2.75
CA GLU A 71 20.19 -0.34 2.06
C GLU A 71 20.34 -0.03 0.56
N PRO A 72 21.53 -0.26 -0.04
CA PRO A 72 21.77 0.02 -1.46
C PRO A 72 20.78 -0.65 -2.41
N GLU A 73 20.24 -1.82 -2.03
CA GLU A 73 19.24 -2.55 -2.81
C GLU A 73 17.91 -1.79 -2.91
N VAL A 74 17.48 -1.10 -1.85
CA VAL A 74 16.27 -0.27 -1.87
C VAL A 74 16.47 0.93 -2.80
N ALA A 75 17.64 1.58 -2.74
CA ALA A 75 17.98 2.66 -3.64
C ALA A 75 18.02 2.21 -5.11
N GLN A 76 18.56 1.02 -5.39
CA GLN A 76 18.57 0.44 -6.73
C GLN A 76 17.16 0.11 -7.24
N MET A 77 16.28 -0.42 -6.38
CA MET A 77 14.89 -0.66 -6.74
C MET A 77 14.16 0.66 -7.00
N LEU A 78 14.35 1.71 -6.21
CA LEU A 78 13.69 3.00 -6.44
C LEU A 78 14.20 3.67 -7.73
N SER A 79 15.49 3.55 -8.06
CA SER A 79 16.07 4.20 -9.24
C SER A 79 15.55 3.63 -10.56
N CYS A 80 15.13 2.36 -10.58
CA CYS A 80 14.54 1.73 -11.76
C CYS A 80 13.05 2.12 -11.98
N ALA A 81 12.40 2.85 -11.06
CA ALA A 81 10.98 3.21 -11.16
C ALA A 81 10.72 4.28 -12.23
N GLU A 82 9.98 3.97 -13.29
CA GLU A 82 9.82 4.91 -14.41
C GLU A 82 8.84 6.06 -14.11
N LYS A 83 7.65 5.72 -13.60
CA LYS A 83 6.56 6.67 -13.34
C LYS A 83 5.94 6.36 -11.98
N PRO A 84 6.65 6.65 -10.88
CA PRO A 84 6.11 6.39 -9.55
C PRO A 84 4.92 7.31 -9.28
N THR A 85 3.98 6.82 -8.50
CA THR A 85 2.81 7.58 -8.02
C THR A 85 2.79 7.52 -6.50
N ILE A 86 2.35 8.61 -5.86
CA ILE A 86 2.09 8.65 -4.42
C ILE A 86 0.60 8.41 -4.19
N TRP A 87 0.31 7.55 -3.20
CA TRP A 87 -1.04 7.18 -2.80
C TRP A 87 -1.26 7.57 -1.36
N ALA A 88 -2.24 8.42 -1.10
CA ALA A 88 -2.70 8.72 0.25
C ALA A 88 -3.60 7.58 0.75
N ILE A 89 -3.19 6.96 1.86
CA ILE A 89 -3.94 5.84 2.46
C ILE A 89 -5.09 6.42 3.28
N HIS A 90 -6.31 6.06 2.92
CA HIS A 90 -7.52 6.42 3.63
C HIS A 90 -8.16 5.18 4.26
N VAL A 91 -8.78 5.39 5.41
CA VAL A 91 -9.51 4.36 6.16
C VAL A 91 -10.86 4.93 6.60
N ILE A 92 -11.79 4.06 6.94
CA ILE A 92 -13.07 4.43 7.54
C ILE A 92 -13.05 4.05 9.01
N GLU A 93 -13.65 4.90 9.85
CA GLU A 93 -13.92 4.58 11.26
C GLU A 93 -15.07 3.57 11.38
N ASP A 94 -15.11 2.86 12.50
CA ASP A 94 -16.16 1.86 12.74
C ASP A 94 -17.57 2.47 12.61
N LEU A 95 -18.38 1.87 11.74
CA LEU A 95 -19.76 2.28 11.55
C LEU A 95 -20.68 1.66 12.63
N PRO A 96 -21.62 2.44 13.19
CA PRO A 96 -22.52 1.91 14.22
C PRO A 96 -23.52 0.89 13.67
N TYR A 97 -23.88 0.98 12.39
CA TYR A 97 -24.81 0.08 11.72
C TYR A 97 -24.43 -0.10 10.25
N THR A 98 -24.59 -1.33 9.73
CA THR A 98 -24.28 -1.68 8.34
C THR A 98 -25.50 -2.14 7.54
N VAL A 99 -26.66 -2.26 8.21
CA VAL A 99 -27.94 -2.66 7.62
C VAL A 99 -29.06 -1.76 8.12
N HIS A 100 -29.93 -1.34 7.19
CA HIS A 100 -31.15 -0.61 7.50
C HIS A 100 -32.31 -1.12 6.62
N GLY A 101 -33.29 -1.77 7.25
CA GLY A 101 -34.41 -2.40 6.56
C GLY A 101 -33.95 -3.50 5.60
N ARG A 102 -34.11 -3.27 4.29
CA ARG A 102 -33.71 -4.21 3.22
C ARG A 102 -32.44 -3.78 2.47
N VAL A 103 -31.68 -2.83 3.03
CA VAL A 103 -30.45 -2.33 2.44
C VAL A 103 -29.29 -2.64 3.38
N ALA A 104 -28.24 -3.22 2.83
CA ALA A 104 -26.99 -3.51 3.52
C ALA A 104 -25.82 -2.90 2.74
N ILE A 105 -24.82 -2.40 3.47
CA ILE A 105 -23.51 -2.00 2.93
C ILE A 105 -22.46 -3.03 3.35
N MET A 106 -21.42 -3.21 2.53
CA MET A 106 -20.37 -4.21 2.73
C MET A 106 -19.06 -3.79 2.06
N GLY A 107 -17.98 -4.50 2.37
CA GLY A 107 -16.66 -4.21 1.81
C GLY A 107 -16.10 -2.89 2.34
N ASP A 108 -15.34 -2.20 1.50
CA ASP A 108 -14.70 -0.93 1.87
C ASP A 108 -15.71 0.15 2.30
N ALA A 109 -16.99 0.06 1.90
CA ALA A 109 -18.03 0.96 2.40
C ALA A 109 -18.28 0.85 3.92
N VAL A 110 -17.86 -0.26 4.54
CA VAL A 110 -18.01 -0.53 5.97
C VAL A 110 -16.67 -0.51 6.69
N HIS A 111 -15.64 -1.08 6.07
CA HIS A 111 -14.40 -1.41 6.75
C HIS A 111 -13.17 -1.14 5.86
N ALA A 112 -13.15 -0.01 5.15
CA ALA A 112 -11.95 0.44 4.45
C ALA A 112 -10.79 0.54 5.44
N MET A 113 -9.70 -0.16 5.16
CA MET A 113 -8.59 -0.36 6.08
C MET A 113 -7.25 -0.17 5.39
N THR A 114 -6.19 0.01 6.17
CA THR A 114 -4.84 0.11 5.61
C THR A 114 -4.42 -1.17 4.89
N THR A 115 -3.58 -1.04 3.86
CA THR A 115 -3.19 -2.18 3.01
C THR A 115 -2.08 -3.05 3.60
N HIS A 116 -1.59 -2.75 4.81
CA HIS A 116 -0.40 -3.39 5.40
C HIS A 116 -0.55 -4.91 5.55
N PHE A 117 -1.77 -5.41 5.75
CA PHE A 117 -2.07 -6.85 5.84
C PHE A 117 -2.58 -7.46 4.53
N GLY A 118 -2.92 -6.66 3.52
CA GLY A 118 -3.53 -7.14 2.29
C GLY A 118 -4.87 -7.86 2.48
N ALA A 119 -5.58 -7.61 3.58
CA ALA A 119 -6.76 -8.37 3.99
C ALA A 119 -8.10 -7.81 3.48
N GLY A 120 -8.14 -6.56 3.00
CA GLY A 120 -9.40 -5.88 2.66
C GLY A 120 -10.28 -6.64 1.68
N GLY A 121 -9.70 -7.21 0.61
CA GLY A 121 -10.44 -8.02 -0.36
C GLY A 121 -11.02 -9.30 0.25
N GLY A 122 -10.30 -9.94 1.18
CA GLY A 122 -10.81 -11.11 1.91
C GLY A 122 -11.95 -10.73 2.86
N GLN A 123 -11.79 -9.65 3.61
CA GLN A 123 -12.83 -9.14 4.52
C GLN A 123 -14.13 -8.78 3.80
N ALA A 124 -14.04 -8.22 2.58
CA ALA A 124 -15.22 -7.96 1.75
C ALA A 124 -15.97 -9.24 1.34
N ILE A 125 -15.28 -10.38 1.25
CA ILE A 125 -15.87 -11.69 0.92
C ILE A 125 -16.44 -12.37 2.18
N GLU A 126 -15.82 -12.17 3.35
CA GLU A 126 -16.14 -12.85 4.61
C GLU A 126 -17.48 -12.41 5.26
N VAL A 127 -18.39 -11.76 4.53
CA VAL A 127 -19.61 -11.20 5.12
C VAL A 127 -20.61 -12.30 5.50
N ARG A 128 -20.79 -12.45 6.81
CA ARG A 128 -21.95 -13.13 7.42
C ARG A 128 -23.15 -12.20 7.35
N ALA A 129 -24.24 -12.65 6.74
CA ALA A 129 -25.52 -11.95 6.82
C ALA A 129 -25.88 -11.73 8.30
N PRO A 130 -26.36 -10.54 8.70
CA PRO A 130 -26.84 -10.34 10.06
C PRO A 130 -27.92 -11.39 10.34
N SER A 131 -27.76 -12.11 11.45
CA SER A 131 -28.81 -13.01 11.93
C SER A 131 -30.08 -12.18 12.18
N PRO A 132 -31.26 -12.69 11.81
CA PRO A 132 -32.54 -11.99 11.96
C PRO A 132 -32.84 -11.59 13.40
#